data_AF-A0A1A9S1E1-F1
#
_entry.id   AF-A0A1A9S1E1-F1
#
_cell.length_a   1.000
_cell.length_b   1.000
_cell.length_c   1.000
_cell.angle_alpha   90.00
_cell.angle_beta   90.00
_cell.angle_gamma   90.00
#
_symmetry.space_group_name_H-M   'P 1'
#
loop_
_entity.id
_entity.type
_entity.pdbx_description
1 polymer ?
#
loop_
_entity_poly.entity_id
_entity_poly.type
_entity_poly.pdbx_seq_one_letter_code
_entity_poly.pdbx_strand_id
1 'polypeptide(L)'
;MSPIELKALRLNLNLTAAEAGQTLVPNVHFPHGATAAEWESWEAGEAAIPLHVVAAVETRLNQKYQAIDDYAEQIARQAEGGEPTIALWYPDERACIGIADWRISQSVAGEVAAMGGRVVLFNAEAYRAWREQHGHAADTPANRQRWAQEQFAASRG
;
A
#
# COMPACT_ATOMS: atom_id res chain seq x y z
N MET A 1 21.46 5.88 5.16
CA MET A 1 20.99 4.55 4.76
C MET A 1 22.17 3.74 4.23
N SER A 2 22.44 2.58 4.82
CA SER A 2 23.43 1.60 4.38
C SER A 2 22.85 0.63 3.34
N PRO A 3 23.68 -0.13 2.60
CA PRO A 3 23.21 -1.12 1.62
C PRO A 3 22.21 -2.14 2.20
N ILE A 4 22.50 -2.66 3.39
CA ILE A 4 21.62 -3.64 4.04
C ILE A 4 20.32 -3.01 4.55
N GLU A 5 20.36 -1.76 5.00
CA GLU A 5 19.14 -1.00 5.35
C GLU A 5 18.27 -0.80 4.12
N LEU A 6 18.84 -0.40 2.97
CA LEU A 6 18.09 -0.25 1.72
C LEU A 6 17.36 -1.56 1.34
N LYS A 7 18.06 -2.69 1.43
CA LYS A 7 17.48 -4.01 1.17
C LYS A 7 16.34 -4.36 2.13
N ALA A 8 16.56 -4.19 3.43
CA ALA A 8 15.56 -4.45 4.44
C ALA A 8 14.30 -3.59 4.24
N LEU A 9 14.50 -2.30 3.94
CA LEU A 9 13.41 -1.35 3.74
C LEU A 9 12.65 -1.60 2.45
N ARG A 10 13.31 -1.97 1.35
CA ARG A 10 12.64 -2.41 0.12
C ARG A 10 11.72 -3.62 0.39
N LEU A 11 12.23 -4.62 1.11
CA LEU A 11 11.45 -5.80 1.48
C LEU A 11 10.28 -5.43 2.40
N ASN A 12 10.48 -4.47 3.32
CA ASN A 12 9.41 -3.94 4.17
C ASN A 12 8.30 -3.25 3.35
N LEU A 13 8.66 -2.56 2.27
CA LEU A 13 7.71 -1.99 1.30
C LEU A 13 7.08 -3.06 0.37
N ASN A 14 7.44 -4.34 0.54
CA ASN A 14 6.98 -5.46 -0.27
C ASN A 14 7.30 -5.31 -1.76
N LEU A 15 8.46 -4.70 -2.08
CA LEU A 15 8.93 -4.46 -3.44
C LEU A 15 10.04 -5.44 -3.82
N THR A 16 10.02 -5.93 -5.06
CA THR A 16 11.19 -6.52 -5.71
C THR A 16 12.19 -5.42 -6.11
N ALA A 17 13.44 -5.79 -6.39
CA ALA A 17 14.45 -4.83 -6.85
C ALA A 17 14.01 -4.13 -8.15
N ALA A 18 13.40 -4.87 -9.07
CA ALA A 18 12.85 -4.33 -10.32
C ALA A 18 11.71 -3.31 -10.05
N GLU A 19 10.75 -3.65 -9.20
CA GLU A 19 9.64 -2.73 -8.87
C GLU A 19 10.15 -1.48 -8.15
N ALA A 20 11.10 -1.63 -7.23
CA ALA A 20 11.70 -0.51 -6.53
C ALA A 20 12.44 0.43 -7.49
N GLY A 21 13.22 -0.13 -8.41
CA GLY A 21 13.88 0.58 -9.50
C GLY A 21 12.91 1.34 -10.40
N GLN A 22 11.76 0.74 -10.71
CA GLN A 22 10.74 1.34 -11.58
C GLN A 22 9.82 2.34 -10.88
N THR A 23 9.70 2.32 -9.55
CA THR A 23 8.68 3.12 -8.85
C THR A 23 9.23 4.12 -7.84
N LEU A 24 10.44 3.90 -7.32
CA LEU A 24 11.05 4.78 -6.31
C LEU A 24 12.14 5.69 -6.90
N VAL A 25 12.83 5.22 -7.94
CA VAL A 25 13.91 5.97 -8.58
C VAL A 25 13.41 7.07 -9.52
N PRO A 26 12.34 6.87 -10.32
CA PRO A 26 11.97 7.87 -11.31
C PRO A 26 11.68 9.24 -10.73
N ASN A 27 12.28 10.27 -11.31
CA ASN A 27 11.96 11.67 -11.05
C ASN A 27 12.26 12.53 -12.29
N VAL A 28 12.08 13.85 -12.19
CA VAL A 28 12.31 14.79 -13.30
C VAL A 28 13.73 14.72 -13.89
N HIS A 29 14.73 14.34 -13.11
CA HIS A 29 16.12 14.18 -13.53
C HIS A 29 16.48 12.74 -13.92
N PHE A 30 15.71 11.74 -13.48
CA PHE A 30 15.94 10.32 -13.72
C PHE A 30 14.64 9.65 -14.24
N PRO A 31 14.13 10.00 -15.44
CA PRO A 31 12.78 9.62 -15.86
C PRO A 31 12.60 8.11 -16.11
N HIS A 32 13.69 7.37 -16.30
CA HIS A 32 13.65 5.94 -16.63
C HIS A 32 13.80 5.01 -15.41
N GLY A 33 13.97 5.58 -14.22
CA GLY A 33 14.21 4.81 -13.00
C GLY A 33 15.55 4.07 -13.02
N ALA A 34 15.61 2.94 -12.32
CA ALA A 34 16.75 2.03 -12.33
C ALA A 34 16.32 0.61 -12.71
N THR A 35 17.25 -0.13 -13.30
CA THR A 35 17.13 -1.56 -13.52
C THR A 35 17.25 -2.33 -12.21
N ALA A 36 16.83 -3.60 -12.20
CA ALA A 36 17.02 -4.48 -11.04
C ALA A 36 18.50 -4.63 -10.67
N ALA A 37 19.38 -4.75 -11.66
CA ALA A 37 20.83 -4.89 -11.45
C ALA A 37 21.45 -3.65 -10.80
N GLU A 38 21.05 -2.45 -11.24
CA GLU A 38 21.50 -1.20 -10.62
C GLU A 38 21.04 -1.11 -9.16
N TRP A 39 19.77 -1.45 -8.89
CA TRP A 39 19.25 -1.50 -7.54
C TRP A 39 20.02 -2.51 -6.65
N GLU A 40 20.26 -3.71 -7.17
CA GLU A 40 21.00 -4.76 -6.46
C GLU A 40 22.44 -4.35 -6.17
N SER A 41 23.09 -3.59 -7.06
CA SER A 41 24.44 -3.05 -6.82
C SER A 41 24.48 -2.09 -5.62
N TRP A 42 23.41 -1.32 -5.41
CA TRP A 42 23.26 -0.45 -4.23
C TRP A 42 23.07 -1.26 -2.95
N GLU A 43 22.27 -2.34 -3.01
CA GLU A 43 22.03 -3.23 -1.87
C GLU A 43 23.24 -4.08 -1.50
N ALA A 44 24.10 -4.39 -2.47
CA ALA A 44 25.37 -5.09 -2.29
C ALA A 44 26.49 -4.16 -1.78
N GLY A 45 26.29 -2.84 -1.84
CA GLY A 45 27.32 -1.85 -1.51
C GLY A 45 28.42 -1.71 -2.57
N GLU A 46 28.16 -2.21 -3.78
CA GLU A 46 29.05 -2.11 -4.94
C GLU A 46 29.01 -0.72 -5.56
N ALA A 47 27.90 0.00 -5.37
CA ALA A 47 27.72 1.38 -5.79
C ALA A 47 27.10 2.22 -4.67
N ALA A 48 27.40 3.53 -4.68
CA ALA A 48 26.82 4.47 -3.73
C ALA A 48 25.31 4.64 -3.97
N ILE A 49 24.51 4.62 -2.90
CA ILE A 49 23.06 4.81 -2.95
C ILE A 49 22.77 6.28 -3.30
N PRO A 50 22.04 6.59 -4.38
CA PRO A 50 21.70 7.98 -4.70
C PRO A 50 20.78 8.60 -3.65
N LEU A 51 21.02 9.86 -3.28
CA LEU A 51 20.24 10.55 -2.23
C LEU A 51 18.74 10.61 -2.53
N HIS A 52 18.35 10.76 -3.80
CA HIS A 52 16.93 10.78 -4.17
C HIS A 52 16.25 9.42 -3.96
N VAL A 53 17.00 8.31 -4.07
CA VAL A 53 16.49 6.95 -3.77
C VAL A 53 16.25 6.81 -2.28
N VAL A 54 17.19 7.27 -1.45
CA VAL A 54 17.04 7.31 0.02
C VAL A 54 15.76 8.08 0.39
N ALA A 55 15.60 9.30 -0.13
CA ALA A 55 14.44 10.13 0.15
C ALA A 55 13.11 9.49 -0.34
N ALA A 56 13.12 8.83 -1.51
CA ALA A 56 11.94 8.15 -2.03
C ALA A 56 11.52 6.95 -1.16
N VAL A 57 12.49 6.13 -0.72
CA VAL A 57 12.23 5.01 0.20
C VAL A 57 11.67 5.52 1.53
N GLU A 58 12.29 6.53 2.13
CA GLU A 58 11.84 7.14 3.39
C GLU A 58 10.42 7.72 3.26
N THR A 59 10.13 8.41 2.15
CA THR A 59 8.79 8.95 1.87
C THR A 59 7.74 7.84 1.82
N ARG A 60 8.03 6.73 1.12
CA ARG A 60 7.09 5.61 1.02
C ARG A 60 6.91 4.86 2.33
N LEU A 61 7.96 4.72 3.14
CA LEU A 61 7.86 4.15 4.48
C LEU A 61 6.99 5.02 5.38
N ASN A 62 7.18 6.33 5.36
CA ASN A 62 6.36 7.25 6.15
C ASN A 62 4.88 7.17 5.75
N GLN A 63 4.57 7.08 4.45
CA GLN A 63 3.21 6.85 3.98
C GLN A 63 2.62 5.53 4.48
N LYS A 64 3.41 4.45 4.42
CA LYS A 64 3.00 3.13 4.93
C LYS A 64 2.72 3.19 6.43
N TYR A 65 3.62 3.74 7.23
CA TYR A 65 3.48 3.78 8.69
C TYR A 65 2.34 4.70 9.12
N GLN A 66 2.17 5.85 8.48
CA GLN A 66 1.00 6.70 8.73
C GLN A 66 -0.31 5.94 8.48
N ALA A 67 -0.40 5.19 7.39
CA ALA A 67 -1.59 4.39 7.12
C ALA A 67 -1.82 3.30 8.18
N ILE A 68 -0.75 2.67 8.68
CA ILE A 68 -0.84 1.66 9.76
C ILE A 68 -1.31 2.32 11.06
N ASP A 69 -0.77 3.48 11.42
CA ASP A 69 -1.15 4.23 12.63
C ASP A 69 -2.63 4.63 12.57
N ASP A 70 -3.10 5.14 11.42
CA ASP A 70 -4.51 5.48 11.21
C ASP A 70 -5.44 4.28 11.40
N TYR A 71 -5.01 3.08 11.00
CA TYR A 71 -5.76 1.84 11.24
C TYR A 71 -5.65 1.36 12.68
N ALA A 72 -4.48 1.48 13.32
CA ALA A 72 -4.30 1.11 14.72
C ALA A 72 -5.25 1.91 15.63
N GLU A 73 -5.42 3.21 15.37
CA GLU A 73 -6.39 4.05 16.08
C GLU A 73 -7.84 3.60 15.86
N GLN A 74 -8.18 3.13 14.66
CA GLN A 74 -9.52 2.59 14.39
C GLN A 74 -9.75 1.26 15.11
N ILE A 75 -8.74 0.39 15.15
CA ILE A 75 -8.79 -0.89 15.86
C ILE A 75 -8.93 -0.67 17.37
N ALA A 76 -8.23 0.31 17.94
CA ALA A 76 -8.39 0.68 19.34
C ALA A 76 -9.84 1.08 19.64
N ARG A 77 -10.47 1.90 18.79
CA ARG A 77 -11.89 2.27 18.90
C ARG A 77 -12.84 1.09 18.73
N GLN A 78 -12.50 0.12 17.87
CA GLN A 78 -13.27 -1.12 17.73
C GLN A 78 -13.27 -1.93 19.05
N ALA A 79 -12.15 -1.97 19.75
CA ALA A 79 -12.06 -2.69 21.04
C ALA A 79 -12.96 -2.08 22.13
N GLU A 80 -13.33 -0.80 21.99
CA GLU A 80 -14.27 -0.09 22.86
C GLU A 80 -15.75 -0.29 22.45
N GLY A 81 -16.02 -1.18 21.50
CA GLY A 81 -17.37 -1.47 20.99
C GLY A 81 -17.72 -0.75 19.68
N GLY A 82 -16.73 -0.14 19.02
CA GLY A 82 -16.89 0.43 17.68
C GLY A 82 -17.05 -0.61 16.57
N GLU A 83 -17.37 -0.12 15.37
CA GLU A 83 -17.50 -0.96 14.17
C GLU A 83 -16.19 -1.65 13.78
N PRO A 84 -16.24 -2.82 13.10
CA PRO A 84 -15.07 -3.50 12.60
C PRO A 84 -14.20 -2.61 11.68
N THR A 85 -12.92 -2.51 12.00
CA THR A 85 -11.92 -1.86 11.16
C THR A 85 -11.57 -2.77 10.00
N ILE A 86 -11.72 -2.28 8.77
CA ILE A 86 -11.55 -3.06 7.54
C ILE A 86 -10.46 -2.42 6.69
N ALA A 87 -9.49 -3.20 6.25
CA ALA A 87 -8.58 -2.82 5.17
C ALA A 87 -8.99 -3.50 3.86
N LEU A 88 -8.74 -2.82 2.73
CA LEU A 88 -8.95 -3.39 1.41
C LEU A 88 -7.70 -4.14 0.93
N TRP A 89 -7.89 -5.35 0.43
CA TRP A 89 -6.88 -6.11 -0.30
C TRP A 89 -7.13 -5.98 -1.80
N TYR A 90 -6.20 -5.35 -2.53
CA TYR A 90 -6.33 -5.16 -3.98
C TYR A 90 -5.66 -6.32 -4.74
N PRO A 91 -6.39 -7.19 -5.44
CA PRO A 91 -5.77 -8.31 -6.15
C PRO A 91 -4.97 -7.88 -7.39
N ASP A 92 -5.17 -6.65 -7.84
CA ASP A 92 -4.65 -6.14 -9.12
C ASP A 92 -4.13 -4.71 -8.92
N GLU A 93 -2.93 -4.44 -9.43
CA GLU A 93 -2.27 -3.12 -9.39
C GLU A 93 -3.10 -2.02 -10.05
N ARG A 94 -3.93 -2.36 -11.05
CA ARG A 94 -4.76 -1.41 -11.80
C ARG A 94 -5.85 -0.75 -10.96
N ALA A 95 -6.13 -1.31 -9.78
CA ALA A 95 -7.00 -0.68 -8.81
C ALA A 95 -6.28 0.44 -8.03
N CYS A 96 -4.95 0.55 -8.09
CA CYS A 96 -4.15 1.53 -7.38
C CYS A 96 -3.54 2.56 -8.35
N ILE A 97 -2.94 3.62 -7.81
CA ILE A 97 -2.28 4.67 -8.60
C ILE A 97 -1.01 4.12 -9.30
N GLY A 98 -0.36 3.12 -8.71
CA GLY A 98 0.77 2.41 -9.29
C GLY A 98 1.25 1.24 -8.43
N ILE A 99 2.30 0.56 -8.88
CA ILE A 99 2.85 -0.63 -8.23
C ILE A 99 3.26 -0.36 -6.79
N ALA A 100 3.92 0.77 -6.49
CA ALA A 100 4.33 1.09 -5.13
C ALA A 100 3.12 1.21 -4.19
N ASP A 101 2.09 1.96 -4.58
CA ASP A 101 0.87 2.12 -3.79
C ASP A 101 0.11 0.78 -3.65
N TRP A 102 0.11 -0.04 -4.70
CA TRP A 102 -0.43 -1.39 -4.65
C TRP A 102 0.31 -2.28 -3.64
N ARG A 103 1.65 -2.37 -3.71
CA ARG A 103 2.45 -3.18 -2.78
C ARG A 103 2.33 -2.70 -1.34
N ILE A 104 2.35 -1.39 -1.12
CA ILE A 104 2.12 -0.78 0.20
C ILE A 104 0.72 -1.15 0.71
N SER A 105 -0.32 -1.06 -0.12
CA SER A 105 -1.67 -1.45 0.31
C SER A 105 -1.76 -2.91 0.76
N GLN A 106 -1.07 -3.84 0.09
CA GLN A 106 -0.99 -5.24 0.53
C GLN A 106 -0.30 -5.37 1.88
N SER A 107 0.81 -4.67 2.06
CA SER A 107 1.56 -4.70 3.31
C SER A 107 0.73 -4.12 4.46
N VAL A 108 0.06 -2.99 4.25
CA VAL A 108 -0.84 -2.38 5.24
C VAL A 108 -2.00 -3.32 5.58
N ALA A 109 -2.65 -3.93 4.58
CA ALA A 109 -3.72 -4.89 4.83
C ALA A 109 -3.25 -6.10 5.65
N GLY A 110 -2.04 -6.59 5.41
CA GLY A 110 -1.42 -7.65 6.22
C GLY A 110 -1.21 -7.24 7.69
N GLU A 111 -0.68 -6.04 7.94
CA GLU A 111 -0.49 -5.50 9.30
C GLU A 111 -1.84 -5.28 10.00
N VAL A 112 -2.84 -4.74 9.30
CA VAL A 112 -4.20 -4.56 9.84
C VAL A 112 -4.82 -5.89 10.26
N ALA A 113 -4.66 -6.94 9.45
CA ALA A 113 -5.09 -8.28 9.83
C ALA A 113 -4.36 -8.78 11.09
N ALA A 114 -3.04 -8.58 11.18
CA ALA A 114 -2.23 -8.99 12.33
C ALA A 114 -2.64 -8.26 13.62
N MET A 115 -3.02 -6.99 13.52
CA MET A 115 -3.54 -6.18 14.64
C MET A 115 -4.98 -6.53 15.06
N GLY A 116 -5.66 -7.46 14.37
CA GLY A 116 -7.02 -7.90 14.70
C GLY A 116 -8.14 -7.18 13.93
N GLY A 117 -7.78 -6.37 12.94
CA GLY A 117 -8.72 -5.83 11.95
C GLY A 117 -9.26 -6.89 11.00
N ARG A 118 -9.98 -6.46 9.97
CA ARG A 118 -10.52 -7.32 8.91
C ARG A 118 -9.97 -6.89 7.57
N VAL A 119 -9.88 -7.85 6.65
CA VAL A 119 -9.42 -7.59 5.29
C VAL A 119 -10.50 -8.05 4.33
N VAL A 120 -10.87 -7.17 3.40
CA VAL A 120 -11.88 -7.45 2.36
C VAL A 120 -11.20 -7.38 1.00
N LEU A 121 -11.41 -8.42 0.19
CA LEU A 121 -10.95 -8.45 -1.20
C LEU A 121 -11.67 -7.37 -2.01
N PHE A 122 -10.92 -6.44 -2.60
CA PHE A 122 -11.48 -5.45 -3.50
C PHE A 122 -11.92 -6.11 -4.81
N ASN A 123 -13.20 -5.97 -5.13
CA ASN A 123 -13.79 -6.44 -6.38
C ASN A 123 -14.27 -5.23 -7.19
N ALA A 124 -13.55 -4.93 -8.28
CA ALA A 124 -13.82 -3.75 -9.11
C ALA A 124 -15.18 -3.81 -9.82
N GLU A 125 -15.69 -5.00 -10.14
CA GLU A 125 -17.02 -5.15 -10.75
C GLU A 125 -18.14 -4.91 -9.73
N ALA A 126 -18.05 -5.57 -8.57
CA ALA A 126 -19.01 -5.37 -7.48
C ALA A 126 -19.01 -3.91 -6.98
N TYR A 127 -17.83 -3.28 -6.88
CA TYR A 127 -17.72 -1.89 -6.49
C TYR A 127 -18.34 -0.96 -7.55
N ARG A 128 -18.14 -1.21 -8.85
CA ARG A 128 -18.78 -0.44 -9.92
C ARG A 128 -20.31 -0.49 -9.83
N ALA A 129 -20.88 -1.69 -9.65
CA ALA A 129 -22.32 -1.87 -9.47
C ALA A 129 -22.84 -1.15 -8.21
N TRP A 130 -22.09 -1.23 -7.10
CA TRP A 130 -22.42 -0.49 -5.87
C TRP A 130 -22.47 1.02 -6.09
N ARG A 131 -21.52 1.59 -6.85
CA ARG A 131 -21.53 3.04 -7.13
C ARG A 131 -22.74 3.46 -7.96
N GLU A 132 -23.18 2.65 -8.91
CA GLU A 132 -24.38 2.91 -9.71
C GLU A 132 -25.64 2.95 -8.83
N GLN A 133 -25.76 2.03 -7.88
CA GLN A 133 -26.85 2.01 -6.89
C GLN A 133 -26.83 3.22 -5.95
N HIS A 134 -25.65 3.81 -5.73
CA HIS A 134 -25.43 4.98 -4.87
C HIS A 134 -25.33 6.29 -5.67
N GLY A 135 -26.10 6.42 -6.75
CA GLY A 135 -26.20 7.66 -7.51
C GLY A 135 -24.93 8.01 -8.30
N HIS A 136 -24.24 6.99 -8.83
CA HIS A 136 -22.96 7.14 -9.52
C HIS A 136 -21.88 7.78 -8.65
N ALA A 137 -21.73 7.29 -7.42
CA ALA A 137 -20.72 7.76 -6.49
C ALA A 137 -19.32 7.78 -7.14
N ALA A 138 -18.51 8.80 -6.83
CA ALA A 138 -17.16 8.94 -7.36
C ALA A 138 -16.22 7.82 -6.88
N ASP A 139 -15.21 7.48 -7.68
CA ASP A 139 -14.15 6.56 -7.26
C ASP A 139 -13.19 7.26 -6.29
N THR A 140 -13.42 7.09 -4.99
CA THR A 140 -12.59 7.69 -3.95
C THR A 140 -12.21 6.64 -2.90
N PRO A 141 -11.06 6.79 -2.21
CA PRO A 141 -10.70 5.90 -1.10
C PRO A 141 -11.80 5.76 -0.06
N ALA A 142 -12.47 6.86 0.30
CA ALA A 142 -13.59 6.86 1.24
C ALA A 142 -14.78 6.02 0.76
N ASN A 143 -15.15 6.12 -0.53
CA ASN A 143 -16.25 5.33 -1.07
C ASN A 143 -15.89 3.84 -1.20
N ARG A 144 -14.64 3.52 -1.53
CA ARG A 144 -14.16 2.12 -1.53
C ARG A 144 -14.20 1.53 -0.14
N GLN A 145 -13.80 2.31 0.87
CA GLN A 145 -13.85 1.91 2.27
C GLN A 145 -15.29 1.66 2.74
N ARG A 146 -16.21 2.57 2.41
CA ARG A 146 -17.63 2.41 2.71
C ARG A 146 -18.21 1.15 2.06
N TRP A 147 -17.92 0.91 0.78
CA TRP A 147 -18.33 -0.32 0.10
C TRP A 147 -17.80 -1.56 0.83
N ALA A 148 -16.53 -1.56 1.24
CA ALA A 148 -15.92 -2.68 1.97
C ALA A 148 -16.63 -2.98 3.30
N GLN A 149 -17.00 -1.93 4.04
CA GLN A 149 -17.78 -2.03 5.28
C GLN A 149 -19.14 -2.69 5.04
N GLU A 150 -19.86 -2.23 4.01
CA GLU A 150 -21.18 -2.79 3.67
C GLU A 150 -21.07 -4.26 3.20
N GLN A 151 -20.04 -4.62 2.42
CA GLN A 151 -19.78 -6.00 2.02
C GLN A 151 -19.45 -6.91 3.21
N PHE A 152 -18.65 -6.42 4.16
CA PHE A 152 -18.32 -7.18 5.36
C PHE A 152 -19.53 -7.38 6.28
N ALA A 153 -20.38 -6.35 6.43
CA ALA A 153 -21.61 -6.48 7.20
C ALA A 153 -22.57 -7.50 6.57
N ALA A 154 -22.71 -7.48 5.24
CA ALA A 154 -23.56 -8.41 4.51
C ALA A 154 -23.08 -9.87 4.58
N SER A 155 -21.78 -10.12 4.72
CA SER A 155 -21.25 -11.50 4.84
C SER A 155 -21.44 -12.13 6.23
N ARG A 156 -21.90 -11.35 7.22
CA ARG A 156 -22.16 -11.80 8.59
C ARG A 156 -23.64 -12.09 8.89
N GLY A 157 -24.55 -11.67 8.03
CA GLY A 157 -26.00 -11.91 8.15
C GLY A 157 -26.42 -13.20 7.45
#